data_AF-A0A523F780-F1
#
_entry.id   AF-A0A523F780-F1
#
_cell.length_a   1.000
_cell.length_b   1.000
_cell.length_c   1.000
_cell.angle_alpha   90.00
_cell.angle_beta   90.00
_cell.angle_gamma   90.00
#
_symmetry.space_group_name_H-M   'P 1'
#
loop_
_entity.id
_entity.type
_entity.pdbx_description
1 polymer ?
#
loop_
_entity_poly.entity_id
_entity_poly.type
_entity_poly.pdbx_seq_one_letter_code
_entity_poly.pdbx_strand_id
1 'polypeptide(L)'
;MISWPLPPIWNGPARAIIPAPRPPGKRMATLTYSNTCFFDFGAVKRLPKALKSLHVTRPILVTDKGLVAAGLAGQIAKILADGGIPPAAIYDDTPANPTEAAVHAAVDLVNESGSDGIVALGGGSPIDLGKATALMAKSTKRLIDHAGILRGKGHGSLPLLAVPTTAGTGSEVSNGFLIIVEDGRKLTFVCDAFTPDIAICDPELTLSLPAGLTAATGMDAITHCIEAVLSPAINPPAEAIGLDG
;
A
#
# COMPACT_ATOMS: atom_id res chain seq x y z
N MET A 1 9.60 -28.72 69.28
CA MET A 1 9.97 -29.89 68.44
C MET A 1 8.70 -30.33 67.74
N ILE A 2 8.51 -29.94 66.48
CA ILE A 2 7.38 -30.38 65.65
C ILE A 2 7.99 -30.82 64.33
N SER A 3 8.06 -32.14 64.11
CA SER A 3 8.50 -32.76 62.87
C SER A 3 7.29 -33.02 61.97
N TRP A 4 7.37 -32.63 60.70
CA TRP A 4 6.42 -33.03 59.67
C TRP A 4 6.98 -34.26 58.93
N PRO A 5 6.17 -35.31 58.68
CA PRO A 5 6.63 -36.45 57.89
C PRO A 5 6.69 -36.07 56.40
N LEU A 6 7.75 -36.49 55.71
CA LEU A 6 7.86 -36.37 54.25
C LEU A 6 6.89 -37.34 53.56
N PRO A 7 6.28 -36.96 52.41
CA PRO A 7 5.40 -37.83 51.64
C PRO A 7 6.18 -38.96 50.94
N PRO A 8 5.51 -40.07 50.57
CA PRO A 8 6.15 -41.21 49.94
C PRO A 8 6.65 -40.88 48.52
N ILE A 9 7.82 -41.42 48.19
CA ILE A 9 8.46 -41.29 46.87
C ILE A 9 7.69 -42.20 45.89
N TRP A 10 7.10 -41.62 44.85
CA TRP A 10 6.34 -42.33 43.83
C TRP A 10 7.29 -43.01 42.81
N ASN A 11 7.31 -44.34 42.76
CA ASN A 11 8.09 -45.15 41.80
C ASN A 11 7.27 -45.50 40.54
N GLY A 12 6.91 -44.51 39.73
CA GLY A 12 6.34 -44.73 38.39
C GLY A 12 7.42 -44.98 37.33
N PRO A 13 7.08 -45.61 36.18
CA PRO A 13 8.05 -45.92 35.13
C PRO A 13 8.63 -44.64 34.53
N ALA A 14 9.93 -44.70 34.19
CA ALA A 14 10.67 -43.58 33.60
C ALA A 14 9.92 -42.99 32.39
N ARG A 15 9.53 -41.72 32.49
CA ARG A 15 9.04 -40.95 31.34
C ARG A 15 10.09 -41.03 30.24
N ALA A 16 9.70 -41.54 29.07
CA ALA A 16 10.52 -41.44 27.87
C ALA A 16 10.93 -39.97 27.69
N ILE A 17 12.24 -39.73 27.62
CA ILE A 17 12.79 -38.41 27.34
C ILE A 17 12.34 -38.06 25.92
N ILE A 18 11.34 -37.18 25.81
CA ILE A 18 11.00 -36.54 24.55
C ILE A 18 12.26 -35.77 24.14
N PRO A 19 12.88 -36.05 22.98
CA PRO A 19 14.07 -35.32 22.57
C PRO A 19 13.71 -33.83 22.47
N ALA A 20 14.56 -32.98 23.06
CA ALA A 20 14.41 -31.54 22.97
C ALA A 20 14.25 -31.15 21.49
N PRO A 21 13.33 -30.22 21.15
CA PRO A 21 13.20 -29.73 19.78
C PRO A 21 14.58 -29.27 19.30
N ARG A 22 14.99 -29.72 18.10
CA ARG A 22 16.23 -29.26 17.47
C ARG A 22 16.26 -27.73 17.52
N PRO A 23 17.38 -27.10 17.91
CA PRO A 23 17.49 -25.66 17.84
C PRO A 23 17.15 -25.23 16.41
N PRO A 24 16.24 -24.26 16.19
CA PRO A 24 15.96 -23.78 14.86
C PRO A 24 17.31 -23.34 14.27
N GLY A 25 17.74 -23.99 13.19
CA GLY A 25 18.94 -23.59 12.46
C GLY A 25 18.86 -22.09 12.23
N LYS A 26 19.98 -21.37 12.44
CA LYS A 26 20.09 -19.90 12.36
C LYS A 26 19.12 -19.36 11.31
N ARG A 27 17.96 -18.83 11.74
CA ARG A 27 17.04 -18.15 10.84
C ARG A 27 17.74 -16.87 10.45
N MET A 28 18.13 -16.75 9.20
CA MET A 28 18.60 -15.48 8.66
C MET A 28 17.46 -14.48 8.79
N ALA A 29 17.69 -13.37 9.47
CA ALA A 29 16.76 -12.25 9.48
C ALA A 29 16.92 -11.51 8.16
N THR A 30 15.88 -11.52 7.32
CA THR A 30 15.83 -10.73 6.09
C THR A 30 14.96 -9.51 6.35
N LEU A 31 15.54 -8.32 6.19
CA LEU A 31 14.83 -7.05 6.23
C LEU A 31 14.55 -6.63 4.78
N THR A 32 13.29 -6.52 4.42
CA THR A 32 12.83 -6.07 3.10
C THR A 32 11.91 -4.88 3.30
N TYR A 33 12.20 -3.79 2.60
CA TYR A 33 11.31 -2.65 2.45
C TYR A 33 10.35 -2.92 1.28
N SER A 34 9.09 -2.54 1.43
CA SER A 34 8.01 -2.93 0.52
C SER A 34 8.24 -2.44 -0.92
N ASN A 35 8.81 -1.24 -1.08
CA ASN A 35 9.10 -0.62 -2.38
C ASN A 35 10.20 0.45 -2.27
N THR A 36 10.53 1.07 -3.41
CA THR A 36 11.44 2.24 -3.43
C THR A 36 10.64 3.51 -3.12
N CYS A 37 11.02 4.21 -2.04
CA CYS A 37 10.43 5.49 -1.66
C CYS A 37 11.42 6.65 -1.87
N PHE A 38 11.01 7.69 -2.58
CA PHE A 38 11.70 8.98 -2.61
C PHE A 38 10.96 9.95 -1.71
N PHE A 39 11.65 10.47 -0.69
CA PHE A 39 11.09 11.42 0.26
C PHE A 39 11.98 12.65 0.32
N ASP A 40 11.49 13.79 -0.16
CA ASP A 40 12.16 15.10 -0.06
C ASP A 40 11.21 16.21 -0.56
N PHE A 41 11.51 17.46 -0.21
CA PHE A 41 10.87 18.63 -0.82
C PHE A 41 11.23 18.70 -2.32
N GLY A 42 10.23 18.77 -3.19
CA GLY A 42 10.44 18.77 -4.63
C GLY A 42 10.77 17.40 -5.22
N ALA A 43 10.67 16.32 -4.45
CA ALA A 43 10.88 14.94 -4.92
C ALA A 43 9.98 14.58 -6.12
N VAL A 44 8.81 15.22 -6.24
CA VAL A 44 7.88 15.04 -7.37
C VAL A 44 8.53 15.28 -8.73
N LYS A 45 9.58 16.11 -8.81
CA LYS A 45 10.34 16.36 -10.06
C LYS A 45 11.06 15.11 -10.59
N ARG A 46 11.21 14.06 -9.77
CA ARG A 46 11.79 12.78 -10.19
C ARG A 46 10.82 11.89 -10.96
N LEU A 47 9.53 12.21 -10.96
CA LEU A 47 8.47 11.41 -11.54
C LEU A 47 8.77 10.91 -12.97
N PRO A 48 9.25 11.74 -13.92
CA PRO A 48 9.57 11.25 -15.27
C PRO A 48 10.73 10.24 -15.28
N LYS A 49 11.74 10.42 -14.43
CA LYS A 49 12.87 9.49 -14.32
C LYS A 49 12.45 8.17 -13.70
N ALA A 50 11.57 8.21 -12.70
CA ALA A 50 11.02 7.02 -12.05
C ALA A 50 10.18 6.20 -13.05
N LEU A 51 9.31 6.83 -13.84
CA LEU A 51 8.57 6.14 -14.90
C LEU A 51 9.47 5.51 -15.95
N LYS A 52 10.52 6.23 -16.40
CA LYS A 52 11.53 5.68 -17.33
C LYS A 52 12.21 4.43 -16.78
N SER A 53 12.53 4.37 -15.48
CA SER A 53 13.13 3.17 -14.87
C SER A 53 12.17 1.98 -14.82
N LEU A 54 10.86 2.23 -14.86
CA LEU A 54 9.83 1.20 -14.97
C LEU A 54 9.44 0.89 -16.42
N HIS A 55 10.12 1.49 -17.40
CA HIS A 55 9.81 1.39 -18.84
C HIS A 55 8.39 1.86 -19.20
N VAL A 56 7.81 2.75 -18.40
CA VAL A 56 6.51 3.38 -18.65
C VAL A 56 6.70 4.58 -19.57
N THR A 57 5.92 4.65 -20.65
CA THR A 57 6.01 5.71 -21.67
C THR A 57 4.71 6.48 -21.84
N ARG A 58 3.58 5.93 -21.38
CA ARG A 58 2.22 6.44 -21.56
C ARG A 58 1.40 6.16 -20.29
N PRO A 59 1.70 6.84 -19.16
CA PRO A 59 0.96 6.61 -17.93
C PRO A 59 -0.45 7.21 -18.01
N ILE A 60 -1.41 6.59 -17.32
CA ILE A 60 -2.63 7.29 -16.88
C ILE A 60 -2.36 7.98 -15.54
N LEU A 61 -2.91 9.18 -15.34
CA LEU A 61 -2.94 9.83 -14.04
C LEU A 61 -4.28 9.55 -13.36
N VAL A 62 -4.27 8.87 -12.22
CA VAL A 62 -5.45 8.58 -11.40
C VAL A 62 -5.47 9.53 -10.21
N THR A 63 -6.55 10.28 -10.03
CA THR A 63 -6.68 11.31 -8.99
C THR A 63 -8.16 11.59 -8.66
N ASP A 64 -8.42 12.62 -7.86
CA ASP A 64 -9.78 13.07 -7.54
C ASP A 64 -10.04 14.54 -7.98
N LYS A 65 -11.32 14.90 -8.06
CA LYS A 65 -11.78 16.25 -8.45
C LYS A 65 -11.27 17.35 -7.53
N GLY A 66 -11.02 17.05 -6.25
CA GLY A 66 -10.47 18.00 -5.30
C GLY A 66 -9.05 18.41 -5.66
N LEU A 67 -8.22 17.44 -6.05
CA LEU A 67 -6.84 17.66 -6.49
C LEU A 67 -6.75 18.32 -7.86
N VAL A 68 -7.71 18.06 -8.75
CA VAL A 68 -7.87 18.82 -9.99
C VAL A 68 -8.21 20.28 -9.68
N ALA A 69 -9.20 20.54 -8.82
CA ALA A 69 -9.59 21.89 -8.43
C ALA A 69 -8.46 22.65 -7.70
N ALA A 70 -7.63 21.94 -6.92
CA ALA A 70 -6.45 22.49 -6.27
C ALA A 70 -5.28 22.76 -7.24
N GLY A 71 -5.37 22.35 -8.50
CA GLY A 71 -4.33 22.54 -9.51
C GLY A 71 -3.16 21.54 -9.43
N LEU A 72 -3.17 20.63 -8.45
CA LEU A 72 -2.10 19.65 -8.25
C LEU A 72 -2.04 18.65 -9.40
N ALA A 73 -3.18 18.15 -9.89
CA ALA A 73 -3.21 17.24 -11.04
C ALA A 73 -2.57 17.89 -12.29
N GLY A 74 -2.84 19.18 -12.51
CA GLY A 74 -2.24 19.96 -13.60
C GLY A 74 -0.72 20.15 -13.43
N GLN A 75 -0.27 20.41 -12.20
CA GLN A 75 1.16 20.48 -11.88
C GLN A 75 1.87 19.15 -12.18
N ILE A 76 1.30 18.02 -11.79
CA ILE A 76 1.86 16.69 -12.07
C ILE A 76 1.89 16.40 -13.57
N ALA A 77 0.78 16.67 -14.27
CA ALA A 77 0.71 16.49 -15.72
C ALA A 77 1.76 17.33 -16.45
N LYS A 78 2.01 18.56 -15.99
CA LYS A 78 3.07 19.42 -16.53
C LYS A 78 4.48 18.85 -16.28
N ILE A 79 4.78 18.42 -15.05
CA ILE A 79 6.09 17.81 -14.72
C ILE A 79 6.36 16.60 -15.61
N LEU A 80 5.33 15.79 -15.83
CA LEU A 80 5.37 14.62 -16.71
C LEU A 80 5.63 15.02 -18.18
N ALA A 81 4.90 16.00 -18.69
CA ALA A 81 5.07 16.53 -20.04
C ALA A 81 6.47 17.14 -20.26
N ASP A 82 6.95 17.96 -19.33
CA ASP A 82 8.30 18.57 -19.38
C ASP A 82 9.40 17.48 -19.33
N GLY A 83 9.12 16.33 -18.71
CA GLY A 83 9.99 15.15 -18.70
C GLY A 83 9.90 14.25 -19.95
N GLY A 84 9.04 14.60 -20.91
CA GLY A 84 8.80 13.88 -22.16
C GLY A 84 7.86 12.68 -22.05
N ILE A 85 7.09 12.57 -20.97
CA ILE A 85 6.14 11.47 -20.72
C ILE A 85 4.81 12.08 -20.25
N PRO A 86 4.08 12.83 -21.09
CA PRO A 86 2.79 13.37 -20.71
C PRO A 86 1.80 12.24 -20.36
N PRO A 87 0.85 12.46 -19.42
CA PRO A 87 -0.21 11.50 -19.17
C PRO A 87 -1.00 11.21 -20.46
N ALA A 88 -1.23 9.93 -20.75
CA ALA A 88 -2.06 9.50 -21.87
C ALA A 88 -3.55 9.82 -21.63
N ALA A 89 -3.95 9.82 -20.36
CA ALA A 89 -5.26 10.25 -19.89
C ALA A 89 -5.18 10.66 -18.41
N ILE A 90 -6.23 11.34 -17.93
CA ILE A 90 -6.44 11.66 -16.52
C ILE A 90 -7.80 11.11 -16.12
N TYR A 91 -7.82 10.23 -15.12
CA TYR A 91 -9.02 9.82 -14.42
C TYR A 91 -9.11 10.61 -13.12
N ASP A 92 -10.15 11.44 -12.96
CA ASP A 92 -10.31 12.34 -11.81
C ASP A 92 -11.59 12.08 -11.00
N ASP A 93 -12.33 11.03 -11.33
CA ASP A 93 -13.61 10.71 -10.69
C ASP A 93 -13.48 9.70 -9.55
N THR A 94 -12.31 9.65 -8.88
CA THR A 94 -12.15 8.78 -7.70
C THR A 94 -13.06 9.24 -6.56
N PRO A 95 -13.98 8.40 -6.08
CA PRO A 95 -14.79 8.72 -4.91
C PRO A 95 -13.99 8.57 -3.61
N ALA A 96 -14.43 9.23 -2.54
CA ALA A 96 -13.78 9.16 -1.23
C ALA A 96 -13.64 7.73 -0.69
N ASN A 97 -14.57 6.83 -1.02
CA ASN A 97 -14.40 5.39 -0.86
C ASN A 97 -14.44 4.76 -2.26
N PRO A 98 -13.32 4.29 -2.80
CA PRO A 98 -13.25 3.71 -4.14
C PRO A 98 -14.26 2.58 -4.33
N THR A 99 -14.93 2.56 -5.49
CA THR A 99 -15.94 1.57 -5.85
C THR A 99 -15.46 0.73 -7.03
N GLU A 100 -15.98 -0.49 -7.15
CA GLU A 100 -15.69 -1.36 -8.29
C GLU A 100 -16.09 -0.71 -9.63
N ALA A 101 -17.18 0.05 -9.67
CA ALA A 101 -17.58 0.83 -10.84
C ALA A 101 -16.53 1.89 -11.23
N ALA A 102 -15.95 2.58 -10.24
CA ALA A 102 -14.89 3.58 -10.49
C ALA A 102 -13.60 2.91 -11.00
N VAL A 103 -13.28 1.72 -10.49
CA VAL A 103 -12.16 0.90 -11.00
C VAL A 103 -12.38 0.53 -12.47
N HIS A 104 -13.57 0.05 -12.83
CA HIS A 104 -13.89 -0.30 -14.23
C HIS A 104 -13.80 0.91 -15.16
N ALA A 105 -14.35 2.06 -14.75
CA ALA A 105 -14.25 3.30 -15.53
C ALA A 105 -12.80 3.74 -15.77
N ALA A 106 -11.92 3.60 -14.77
CA ALA A 106 -10.51 3.87 -14.92
C ALA A 106 -9.80 2.84 -15.82
N VAL A 107 -10.19 1.57 -15.77
CA VAL A 107 -9.68 0.51 -16.66
C VAL A 107 -10.08 0.75 -18.11
N ASP A 108 -11.32 1.18 -18.36
CA ASP A 108 -11.78 1.55 -19.70
C ASP A 108 -10.89 2.67 -20.27
N LEU A 109 -10.61 3.69 -19.48
CA LEU A 109 -9.73 4.79 -19.89
C LEU A 109 -8.27 4.34 -20.11
N VAL A 110 -7.77 3.39 -19.31
CA VAL A 110 -6.46 2.75 -19.55
C VAL A 110 -6.42 2.08 -20.92
N ASN A 111 -7.47 1.32 -21.26
CA ASN A 111 -7.55 0.59 -22.53
C ASN A 111 -7.70 1.54 -23.72
N GLU A 112 -8.57 2.54 -23.62
CA GLU A 112 -8.83 3.53 -24.68
C GLU A 112 -7.60 4.40 -24.98
N SER A 113 -6.87 4.82 -23.94
CA SER A 113 -5.67 5.65 -24.09
C SER A 113 -4.41 4.85 -24.47
N GLY A 114 -4.48 3.51 -24.40
CA GLY A 114 -3.33 2.62 -24.55
C GLY A 114 -2.27 2.91 -23.48
N SER A 115 -2.69 3.09 -22.23
CA SER A 115 -1.79 3.37 -21.11
C SER A 115 -0.98 2.14 -20.72
N ASP A 116 0.31 2.35 -20.43
CA ASP A 116 1.28 1.29 -20.07
C ASP A 116 1.77 1.35 -18.62
N GLY A 117 1.23 2.28 -17.82
CA GLY A 117 1.51 2.44 -16.41
C GLY A 117 0.51 3.38 -15.73
N ILE A 118 0.56 3.47 -14.41
CA ILE A 118 -0.32 4.32 -13.61
C ILE A 118 0.52 5.23 -12.72
N VAL A 119 0.15 6.52 -12.69
CA VAL A 119 0.54 7.45 -11.63
C VAL A 119 -0.70 7.71 -10.79
N ALA A 120 -0.70 7.26 -9.54
CA ALA A 120 -1.79 7.54 -8.60
C ALA A 120 -1.42 8.75 -7.72
N LEU A 121 -2.13 9.86 -7.91
CA LEU A 121 -1.94 11.11 -7.17
C LEU A 121 -3.12 11.31 -6.21
N GLY A 122 -2.85 11.25 -4.90
CA GLY A 122 -3.86 11.60 -3.92
C GLY A 122 -3.63 11.03 -2.53
N GLY A 123 -4.69 10.89 -1.75
CA GLY A 123 -4.65 10.15 -0.49
C GLY A 123 -4.81 8.64 -0.71
N GLY A 124 -5.24 7.92 0.33
CA GLY A 124 -5.50 6.48 0.23
C GLY A 124 -6.48 6.11 -0.87
N SER A 125 -7.52 6.91 -1.12
CA SER A 125 -8.57 6.56 -2.08
C SER A 125 -8.09 6.53 -3.54
N PRO A 126 -7.45 7.58 -4.09
CA PRO A 126 -6.85 7.50 -5.44
C PRO A 126 -5.74 6.45 -5.56
N ILE A 127 -4.96 6.21 -4.51
CA ILE A 127 -3.92 5.18 -4.51
C ILE A 127 -4.52 3.78 -4.56
N ASP A 128 -5.53 3.50 -3.74
CA ASP A 128 -6.25 2.23 -3.72
C ASP A 128 -6.96 1.96 -5.05
N LEU A 129 -7.60 2.99 -5.62
CA LEU A 129 -8.20 2.89 -6.95
C LEU A 129 -7.12 2.61 -8.01
N GLY A 130 -5.98 3.31 -7.96
CA GLY A 130 -4.85 3.06 -8.84
C GLY A 130 -4.31 1.63 -8.75
N LYS A 131 -4.20 1.06 -7.54
CA LYS A 131 -3.81 -0.36 -7.33
C LYS A 131 -4.81 -1.31 -7.96
N ALA A 132 -6.10 -1.09 -7.74
CA ALA A 132 -7.15 -1.92 -8.31
C ALA A 132 -7.19 -1.81 -9.85
N THR A 133 -7.04 -0.60 -10.40
CA THR A 133 -6.94 -0.39 -11.85
C THR A 133 -5.70 -1.08 -12.44
N ALA A 134 -4.54 -1.01 -11.77
CA ALA A 134 -3.31 -1.66 -12.21
C ALA A 134 -3.48 -3.18 -12.34
N LEU A 135 -4.14 -3.79 -11.36
CA LEU A 135 -4.49 -5.20 -11.34
C LEU A 135 -5.50 -5.54 -12.44
N MET A 136 -6.60 -4.78 -12.50
CA MET A 136 -7.73 -5.11 -13.36
C MET A 136 -7.46 -4.85 -14.85
N ALA A 137 -6.57 -3.91 -15.19
CA ALA A 137 -6.12 -3.66 -16.57
C ALA A 137 -5.42 -4.87 -17.23
N LYS A 138 -5.01 -5.88 -16.44
CA LYS A 138 -4.36 -7.10 -16.93
C LYS A 138 -5.08 -8.38 -16.51
N SER A 139 -6.11 -8.27 -15.68
CA SER A 139 -6.88 -9.39 -15.16
C SER A 139 -8.00 -9.77 -16.13
N THR A 140 -8.22 -11.07 -16.32
CA THR A 140 -9.42 -11.61 -16.97
C THR A 140 -10.48 -12.07 -15.96
N LYS A 141 -10.15 -12.01 -14.66
CA LYS A 141 -11.06 -12.36 -13.54
C LYS A 141 -11.77 -11.11 -13.02
N ARG A 142 -12.88 -11.30 -12.31
CA ARG A 142 -13.59 -10.23 -11.60
C ARG A 142 -12.78 -9.74 -10.41
N LEU A 143 -13.02 -8.50 -10.00
CA LEU A 143 -12.29 -7.89 -8.88
C LEU A 143 -12.46 -8.72 -7.59
N ILE A 144 -13.71 -9.10 -7.28
CA ILE A 144 -14.02 -9.90 -6.08
C ILE A 144 -13.32 -11.26 -6.04
N ASP A 145 -12.93 -11.83 -7.19
CA ASP A 145 -12.22 -13.11 -7.24
C ASP A 145 -10.75 -12.97 -6.80
N HIS A 146 -10.28 -11.74 -6.54
CA HIS A 146 -9.00 -11.43 -5.91
C HIS A 146 -9.12 -11.13 -4.41
N ALA A 147 -10.35 -11.10 -3.86
CA ALA A 147 -10.57 -10.88 -2.44
C ALA A 147 -10.25 -12.16 -1.66
N GLY A 148 -9.15 -12.15 -0.90
CA GLY A 148 -8.78 -13.25 -0.01
C GLY A 148 -7.87 -14.31 -0.65
N ILE A 149 -6.68 -14.44 -0.06
CA ILE A 149 -5.65 -15.49 -0.21
C ILE A 149 -5.54 -16.12 -1.60
N LEU A 150 -4.72 -15.49 -2.42
CA LEU A 150 -3.67 -16.25 -3.10
C LEU A 150 -2.35 -15.50 -2.89
N ARG A 151 -1.36 -16.19 -2.30
CA ARG A 151 0.07 -15.97 -2.61
C ARG A 151 0.32 -16.32 -4.08
N GLY A 152 -0.50 -15.76 -4.96
CA GLY A 152 -0.41 -15.90 -6.39
C GLY A 152 0.75 -15.04 -6.82
N LYS A 153 1.68 -15.63 -7.57
CA LYS A 153 2.62 -14.85 -8.37
C LYS A 153 1.79 -13.85 -9.15
N GLY A 154 2.06 -12.55 -8.97
CA GLY A 154 1.32 -11.47 -9.64
C GLY A 154 1.17 -11.82 -11.12
N HIS A 155 -0.04 -12.19 -11.53
CA HIS A 155 -0.37 -12.15 -12.93
C HIS A 155 -0.41 -10.67 -13.26
N GLY A 156 0.61 -10.22 -14.01
CA GLY A 156 1.11 -8.86 -14.09
C GLY A 156 0.11 -7.75 -13.81
N SER A 157 0.44 -6.83 -12.93
CA SER A 157 -0.17 -5.50 -12.87
C SER A 157 0.52 -4.58 -13.88
N LEU A 158 -0.14 -3.48 -14.24
CA LEU A 158 0.59 -2.34 -14.79
C LEU A 158 1.55 -1.78 -13.73
N PRO A 159 2.74 -1.28 -14.13
CA PRO A 159 3.60 -0.55 -13.22
C PRO A 159 2.85 0.63 -12.59
N LEU A 160 2.98 0.79 -11.28
CA LEU A 160 2.25 1.77 -10.49
C LEU A 160 3.23 2.64 -9.70
N LEU A 161 3.12 3.95 -9.87
CA LEU A 161 3.82 4.94 -9.08
C LEU A 161 2.82 5.73 -8.23
N ALA A 162 3.02 5.74 -6.92
CA ALA A 162 2.17 6.47 -5.98
C ALA A 162 2.79 7.82 -5.59
N VAL A 163 1.99 8.88 -5.62
CA VAL A 163 2.35 10.24 -5.21
C VAL A 163 1.35 10.67 -4.12
N PRO A 164 1.63 10.38 -2.84
CA PRO A 164 0.73 10.74 -1.75
C PRO A 164 0.63 12.26 -1.58
N THR A 165 -0.58 12.73 -1.27
CA THR A 165 -0.89 14.14 -0.96
C THR A 165 -1.47 14.31 0.45
N THR A 166 -1.52 13.22 1.21
CA THR A 166 -1.96 13.17 2.61
C THR A 166 -0.90 12.47 3.46
N ALA A 167 -0.69 12.91 4.69
CA ALA A 167 0.17 12.22 5.66
C ALA A 167 -0.71 11.36 6.58
N GLY A 168 -1.00 10.12 6.18
CA GLY A 168 -1.95 9.25 6.90
C GLY A 168 -1.91 7.78 6.52
N THR A 169 -2.57 7.44 5.41
CA THR A 169 -3.00 6.06 5.12
C THR A 169 -1.87 5.06 4.88
N GLY A 170 -0.70 5.52 4.45
CA GLY A 170 0.44 4.67 4.07
C GLY A 170 0.15 3.76 2.86
N SER A 171 -0.89 4.06 2.07
CA SER A 171 -1.26 3.22 0.92
C SER A 171 -0.16 3.19 -0.15
N GLU A 172 0.66 4.23 -0.26
CA GLU A 172 1.81 4.28 -1.16
C GLU A 172 2.89 3.22 -0.88
N VAL A 173 2.90 2.62 0.33
CA VAL A 173 3.85 1.57 0.75
C VAL A 173 3.19 0.26 1.17
N SER A 174 1.86 0.20 1.22
CA SER A 174 1.13 -0.98 1.68
C SER A 174 0.89 -1.98 0.54
N ASN A 175 0.84 -3.27 0.89
CA ASN A 175 0.53 -4.37 -0.03
C ASN A 175 -0.98 -4.66 -0.15
N GLY A 176 -1.82 -3.70 0.25
CA GLY A 176 -3.26 -3.84 0.18
C GLY A 176 -4.00 -2.59 -0.24
N PHE A 177 -5.27 -2.77 -0.60
CA PHE A 177 -6.18 -1.70 -0.97
C PHE A 177 -7.62 -2.08 -0.63
N LEU A 178 -8.50 -1.08 -0.49
CA LEU A 178 -9.90 -1.26 -0.11
C LEU A 178 -10.84 -0.75 -1.21
N ILE A 179 -11.72 -1.62 -1.69
CA ILE A 179 -12.76 -1.28 -2.68
C ILE A 179 -14.14 -1.67 -2.14
N ILE A 180 -15.15 -0.84 -2.40
CA ILE A 180 -16.56 -1.21 -2.28
C ILE A 180 -16.96 -1.96 -3.55
N VAL A 181 -17.20 -3.27 -3.42
CA VAL A 181 -17.63 -4.13 -4.53
C VAL A 181 -19.11 -3.93 -4.85
N GLU A 182 -19.55 -4.43 -6.02
CA GLU A 182 -20.93 -4.23 -6.52
C GLU A 182 -22.05 -4.61 -5.53
N ASP A 183 -21.81 -5.59 -4.66
CA ASP A 183 -22.79 -6.01 -3.64
C ASP A 183 -22.82 -5.12 -2.38
N GLY A 184 -22.07 -4.02 -2.38
CA GLY A 184 -22.05 -2.99 -1.34
C GLY A 184 -21.06 -3.25 -0.19
N ARG A 185 -20.37 -4.39 -0.17
CA ARG A 185 -19.36 -4.68 0.86
C ARG A 185 -18.06 -3.91 0.58
N LYS A 186 -17.46 -3.35 1.62
CA LYS A 186 -16.09 -2.83 1.59
C LYS A 186 -15.13 -3.98 1.88
N LEU A 187 -14.37 -4.40 0.87
CA LEU A 187 -13.44 -5.53 0.98
C LEU A 187 -11.99 -5.06 0.94
N THR A 188 -11.15 -5.73 1.71
CA THR A 188 -9.69 -5.53 1.70
C THR A 188 -9.05 -6.58 0.80
N PHE A 189 -8.23 -6.12 -0.14
CA PHE A 189 -7.41 -6.92 -1.03
C PHE A 189 -5.97 -6.85 -0.55
N VAL A 190 -5.30 -8.00 -0.38
CA VAL A 190 -3.92 -8.06 0.15
C VAL A 190 -3.09 -9.03 -0.68
N CYS A 191 -2.00 -8.53 -1.26
CA CYS A 191 -1.01 -9.32 -1.98
C CYS A 191 0.28 -8.49 -2.10
N ASP A 192 1.45 -9.11 -1.92
CA ASP A 192 2.75 -8.41 -2.03
C ASP A 192 2.93 -7.69 -3.37
N ALA A 193 2.29 -8.20 -4.44
CA ALA A 193 2.29 -7.60 -5.77
C ALA A 193 1.42 -6.33 -5.92
N PHE A 194 0.65 -5.95 -4.90
CA PHE A 194 -0.17 -4.72 -4.92
C PHE A 194 0.55 -3.50 -4.37
N THR A 195 1.76 -3.70 -3.83
CA THR A 195 2.61 -2.58 -3.42
C THR A 195 2.99 -1.75 -4.65
N PRO A 196 2.86 -0.42 -4.64
CA PRO A 196 3.34 0.42 -5.74
C PRO A 196 4.82 0.19 -5.99
N ASP A 197 5.27 0.18 -7.24
CA ASP A 197 6.68 -0.04 -7.59
C ASP A 197 7.58 1.06 -6.99
N ILE A 198 7.09 2.31 -7.03
CA ILE A 198 7.76 3.49 -6.51
C ILE A 198 6.74 4.38 -5.80
N ALA A 199 7.12 4.90 -4.63
CA ALA A 199 6.42 6.02 -4.00
C ALA A 199 7.27 7.30 -4.07
N ILE A 200 6.64 8.44 -4.36
CA ILE A 200 7.26 9.76 -4.30
C ILE A 200 6.51 10.62 -3.29
N CYS A 201 7.03 10.66 -2.07
CA CYS A 201 6.48 11.42 -0.95
C CYS A 201 7.11 12.82 -0.94
N ASP A 202 6.41 13.79 -1.54
CA ASP A 202 6.83 15.18 -1.58
C ASP A 202 6.01 16.00 -0.57
N PRO A 203 6.60 16.48 0.54
CA PRO A 203 5.87 17.22 1.56
C PRO A 203 5.15 18.47 1.01
N GLU A 204 5.64 19.10 -0.06
CA GLU A 204 4.99 20.27 -0.67
C GLU A 204 3.57 19.98 -1.14
N LEU A 205 3.30 18.73 -1.57
CA LEU A 205 1.99 18.30 -2.06
C LEU A 205 0.96 18.10 -0.94
N THR A 206 1.39 18.14 0.33
CA THR A 206 0.49 18.03 1.49
C THR A 206 0.06 19.40 2.04
N LEU A 207 0.73 20.48 1.64
CA LEU A 207 0.53 21.81 2.22
C LEU A 207 -0.81 22.45 1.85
N SER A 208 -1.42 22.04 0.74
CA SER A 208 -2.74 22.50 0.31
C SER A 208 -3.90 21.72 0.95
N LEU A 209 -3.60 20.69 1.74
CA LEU A 209 -4.63 19.88 2.39
C LEU A 209 -5.37 20.73 3.45
N PRO A 210 -6.72 20.77 3.43
CA PRO A 210 -7.48 21.51 4.43
C PRO A 210 -7.16 21.05 5.86
N ALA A 211 -7.09 21.99 6.82
CA ALA A 211 -6.68 21.71 8.19
C ALA A 211 -7.45 20.55 8.86
N GLY A 212 -8.75 20.42 8.60
CA GLY A 212 -9.55 19.32 9.12
C GLY A 212 -9.15 17.96 8.56
N LEU A 213 -8.80 17.89 7.27
CA LEU A 213 -8.29 16.66 6.65
C LEU A 213 -6.88 16.35 7.14
N THR A 214 -6.00 17.35 7.28
CA THR A 214 -4.66 17.18 7.87
C THR A 214 -4.73 16.60 9.27
N ALA A 215 -5.63 17.13 10.12
CA ALA A 215 -5.83 16.59 11.47
C ALA A 215 -6.35 15.14 11.42
N ALA A 216 -7.33 14.86 10.56
CA ALA A 216 -7.91 13.51 10.45
C ALA A 216 -6.87 12.48 9.98
N THR A 217 -6.11 12.77 8.92
CA THR A 217 -5.10 11.85 8.38
C THR A 217 -3.89 11.73 9.32
N GLY A 218 -3.53 12.80 10.04
CA GLY A 218 -2.51 12.73 11.07
C GLY A 218 -2.90 11.82 12.23
N MET A 219 -4.16 11.87 12.67
CA MET A 219 -4.69 10.93 13.68
C MET A 219 -4.75 9.49 13.16
N ASP A 220 -5.01 9.30 11.87
CA ASP A 220 -4.94 7.98 11.21
C ASP A 220 -3.50 7.41 11.27
N ALA A 221 -2.48 8.21 10.92
CA ALA A 221 -1.07 7.80 11.03
C ALA A 221 -0.67 7.46 12.48
N ILE A 222 -1.10 8.27 13.47
CA ILE A 222 -0.86 7.97 14.90
C ILE A 222 -1.53 6.65 15.29
N THR A 223 -2.74 6.39 14.79
CA THR A 223 -3.44 5.12 15.05
C THR A 223 -2.66 3.95 14.49
N HIS A 224 -2.13 4.05 13.27
CA HIS A 224 -1.26 3.03 12.69
C HIS A 224 -0.01 2.76 13.54
N CYS A 225 0.62 3.80 14.09
CA CYS A 225 1.77 3.67 14.98
C CYS A 225 1.42 2.90 16.26
N ILE A 226 0.30 3.26 16.90
CA ILE A 226 -0.20 2.59 18.10
C ILE A 226 -0.53 1.11 17.80
N GLU A 227 -1.23 0.84 16.70
CA GLU A 227 -1.59 -0.52 16.31
C GLU A 227 -0.37 -1.37 15.95
N ALA A 228 0.67 -0.79 15.35
CA ALA A 228 1.93 -1.47 15.05
C ALA A 228 2.63 -1.94 16.34
N VAL A 229 2.66 -1.10 17.38
CA VAL A 229 3.29 -1.41 18.68
C VAL A 229 2.45 -2.40 19.49
N LEU A 230 1.13 -2.32 19.42
CA LEU A 230 0.22 -3.20 20.18
C LEU A 230 -0.12 -4.50 19.44
N SER A 231 0.37 -4.67 18.20
CA SER A 231 0.11 -5.86 17.39
C SER A 231 0.68 -7.12 18.06
N PRO A 232 -0.06 -8.24 18.07
CA PRO A 232 0.48 -9.53 18.55
C PRO A 232 1.51 -10.14 17.59
N ALA A 233 1.70 -9.56 16.39
CA ALA A 233 2.66 -10.04 15.42
C ALA A 233 4.09 -9.58 15.77
N ILE A 234 5.04 -10.52 15.80
CA ILE A 234 6.45 -10.19 16.09
C ILE A 234 7.10 -9.59 14.83
N ASN A 235 7.26 -8.26 14.81
CA ASN A 235 7.93 -7.52 13.75
C ASN A 235 8.75 -6.36 14.33
N PRO A 236 10.00 -6.60 14.81
CA PRO A 236 10.80 -5.58 15.47
C PRO A 236 11.04 -4.29 14.65
N PRO A 237 11.25 -4.35 13.31
CA PRO A 237 11.28 -3.14 12.50
C PRO A 237 10.00 -2.31 12.54
N ALA A 238 8.83 -2.97 12.46
CA ALA A 238 7.55 -2.25 12.52
C ALA A 238 7.30 -1.65 13.91
N GLU A 239 7.67 -2.35 14.97
CA GLU A 239 7.61 -1.83 16.35
C GLU A 239 8.50 -0.60 16.52
N ALA A 240 9.74 -0.63 16.01
CA ALA A 240 10.65 0.51 16.07
C ALA A 240 10.10 1.74 15.31
N ILE A 241 9.55 1.53 14.11
CA ILE A 241 8.92 2.61 13.32
C ILE A 241 7.67 3.14 14.05
N GLY A 242 6.82 2.26 14.57
CA GLY A 242 5.61 2.65 15.30
C GLY A 242 5.89 3.41 16.61
N LEU A 243 7.07 3.24 17.21
CA LEU A 243 7.51 4.03 18.37
C LEU A 243 8.07 5.41 17.99
N ASP A 244 8.66 5.55 16.80
CA ASP A 244 9.27 6.79 16.32
C ASP A 244 8.21 7.74 15.71
N GLY A 245 7.38 7.22 14.80
CA GLY A 245 6.36 7.97 14.05
C GLY A 245 6.70 8.17 12.59
#